data_AF-E9I0A4-F1
#
_entry.id   AF-E9I0A4-F1
#
_cell.length_a   1.000
_cell.length_b   1.000
_cell.length_c   1.000
_cell.angle_alpha   90.00
_cell.angle_beta   90.00
_cell.angle_gamma   90.00
#
_symmetry.space_group_name_H-M   'P 1'
#
loop_
_entity.id
_entity.type
_entity.pdbx_description
1 polymer ?
#
loop_
_entity_poly.entity_id
_entity_poly.type
_entity_poly.pdbx_seq_one_letter_code
_entity_poly.pdbx_strand_id
1 'polypeptide(L)' 'MAEHAVPDNSMRAVSHVPKFDGTNHREWNYEIDLCFQNLDIADVVLGLELCPDE' A
#
# COMPACT_ATOMS: atom_id res chain seq x y z
N MET A 1 -1.20 26.85 26.76
CA MET A 1 -0.88 25.43 26.86
C MET A 1 -1.16 24.86 25.48
N ALA A 2 -0.11 24.50 24.74
CA ALA A 2 -0.27 24.02 23.37
C ALA A 2 -0.71 22.56 23.42
N GLU A 3 -1.97 22.32 23.03
CA GLU A 3 -2.55 21.00 22.91
C GLU A 3 -1.81 20.26 21.80
N HIS A 4 -0.97 19.30 22.19
CA HIS A 4 -0.31 18.38 21.28
C HIS A 4 -1.41 17.50 20.68
N ALA A 5 -1.88 17.85 19.49
CA ALA A 5 -2.67 16.97 18.66
C ALA A 5 -1.79 15.74 18.35
N VAL A 6 -2.05 14.64 19.06
CA VAL A 6 -1.54 13.32 18.72
C VAL A 6 -2.00 13.06 17.29
N PRO A 7 -1.10 12.99 16.28
CA PRO A 7 -1.52 12.67 14.95
C PRO A 7 -2.11 11.26 15.00
N ASP A 8 -3.40 11.19 14.69
CA ASP A 8 -4.14 9.96 14.49
C ASP A 8 -3.32 9.04 13.57
N ASN A 9 -2.72 8.02 14.18
CA ASN A 9 -1.77 7.13 13.52
C ASN A 9 -2.46 6.19 12.50
N SER A 10 -3.78 6.27 12.37
CA SER A 10 -4.57 5.45 11.44
C SER A 10 -4.57 6.02 10.01
N MET A 11 -4.39 7.33 9.83
CA MET A 11 -4.31 7.96 8.49
C MET A 11 -2.91 7.95 7.86
N ARG A 12 -1.87 7.60 8.62
CA ARG A 12 -0.48 7.74 8.18
C ARG A 12 0.00 6.63 7.23
N ALA A 13 -0.74 5.53 7.11
CA ALA A 13 -0.30 4.35 6.35
C ALA A 13 -0.75 4.33 4.88
N VAL A 14 -1.77 5.09 4.48
CA VAL A 14 -2.30 5.07 3.09
C VAL A 14 -1.76 6.25 2.27
N SER A 15 -0.49 6.63 2.48
CA SER A 15 0.09 7.84 1.85
C SER A 15 1.06 7.58 0.70
N HIS A 16 1.44 6.32 0.40
CA HIS A 16 2.54 6.06 -0.55
C HIS A 16 2.22 5.14 -1.73
N VAL A 17 0.94 4.89 -2.04
CA VAL A 17 0.60 4.13 -3.26
C VAL A 17 0.83 5.03 -4.48
N PRO A 18 1.73 4.65 -5.42
CA PRO A 18 2.03 5.46 -6.58
C PRO A 18 0.79 5.60 -7.47
N LYS A 19 0.52 6.82 -7.92
CA LYS A 19 -0.59 7.12 -8.84
C LYS A 19 -0.11 7.00 -10.27
N PHE A 20 -0.94 6.41 -11.13
CA PHE A 20 -0.65 6.35 -12.55
C PHE A 20 -0.95 7.71 -13.18
N ASP A 21 0.06 8.38 -13.74
CA ASP A 21 -0.11 9.68 -14.41
C ASP A 21 -0.55 9.54 -15.88
N GLY A 22 -0.64 8.32 -16.39
CA GLY A 22 -0.95 8.04 -17.80
C GLY A 22 0.29 7.79 -18.66
N THR A 23 1.50 7.89 -18.10
CA THR A 23 2.75 7.59 -18.79
C THR A 23 3.57 6.54 -18.04
N ASN A 24 4.58 5.95 -18.70
CA ASN A 24 5.52 5.01 -18.07
C ASN A 24 4.88 3.89 -17.23
N HIS A 25 3.86 3.21 -17.78
CA HIS A 25 3.16 2.09 -17.12
C HIS A 25 4.09 1.08 -16.46
N ARG A 26 5.23 0.76 -17.08
CA ARG A 26 6.21 -0.18 -16.54
C ARG A 26 6.82 0.28 -15.21
N GLU A 27 7.16 1.55 -15.09
CA GLU A 27 7.76 2.11 -13.88
C GLU A 27 6.72 2.19 -12.77
N TRP A 28 5.54 2.74 -13.08
CA TRP A 28 4.41 2.76 -12.15
C TRP A 28 4.05 1.36 -11.64
N ASN A 29 3.99 0.35 -12.54
CA ASN A 29 3.67 -1.02 -12.17
C ASN A 29 4.77 -1.65 -11.28
N TYR A 30 6.03 -1.23 -11.43
CA TYR A 30 7.10 -1.69 -10.56
C TYR A 30 7.00 -1.06 -9.16
N GLU A 31 6.74 0.25 -9.10
CA GLU A 31 6.58 0.95 -7.82
C GLU A 31 5.35 0.47 -7.04
N ILE A 32 4.23 0.20 -7.73
CA ILE A 32 3.01 -0.28 -7.07
C ILE A 32 3.18 -1.70 -6.53
N ASP A 33 3.89 -2.56 -7.27
CA ASP A 33 4.22 -3.92 -6.84
C ASP A 33 5.12 -3.91 -5.60
N LEU A 34 6.12 -3.03 -5.54
CA LEU A 34 6.93 -2.81 -4.33
C LEU A 34 6.08 -2.37 -3.13
N CYS A 35 5.05 -1.55 -3.33
CA CYS A 35 4.13 -1.20 -2.25
C CYS A 35 3.36 -2.42 -1.72
N PHE A 36 2.86 -3.28 -2.61
CA PHE A 36 2.15 -4.49 -2.20
C PHE A 36 3.05 -5.47 -1.44
N GLN A 37 4.30 -5.63 -1.88
CA GLN A 37 5.29 -6.44 -1.18
C GLN A 37 5.61 -5.87 0.22
N ASN A 38 5.81 -4.56 0.34
CA ASN A 38 6.10 -3.92 1.64
C ASN A 38 4.92 -3.99 2.62
N LEU A 39 3.70 -4.07 2.11
CA LEU A 39 2.47 -4.22 2.90
C LEU A 39 2.12 -5.69 3.19
N ASP A 40 2.91 -6.65 2.67
CA ASP A 40 2.67 -8.09 2.79
C ASP A 40 1.29 -8.51 2.24
N ILE A 41 0.80 -7.82 1.20
CA ILE A 41 -0.48 -8.10 0.53
C ILE A 41 -0.33 -8.54 -0.93
N ALA A 42 0.89 -8.82 -1.36
CA ALA A 42 1.16 -9.21 -2.75
C ALA A 42 0.35 -10.44 -3.16
N ASP A 43 0.31 -11.49 -2.34
CA ASP A 43 -0.48 -12.70 -2.61
C ASP A 43 -1.98 -12.43 -2.70
N VAL A 44 -2.52 -11.53 -1.88
CA VAL A 44 -3.93 -11.11 -1.94
C VAL A 44 -4.22 -10.41 -3.28
N VAL A 45 -3.37 -9.44 -3.66
CA VAL A 45 -3.52 -8.71 -4.93
C VAL A 45 -3.39 -9.64 -6.14
N LEU A 46 -2.52 -10.65 -6.06
CA LEU A 46 -2.31 -11.65 -7.10
C LEU A 46 -3.36 -12.78 -7.08
N GLY A 47 -4.24 -12.83 -6.08
CA GLY A 47 -5.22 -13.91 -5.89
C GLY A 47 -4.58 -15.26 -5.56
N LEU A 48 -3.37 -15.23 -5.00
CA LEU A 48 -2.58 -16.39 -4.56
C LEU A 48 -2.73 -16.66 -3.06
N GLU A 49 -3.47 -15.82 -2.34
CA GLU A 49 -3.72 -16.05 -0.91
C GLU A 49 -4.31 -17.44 -0.69
N LEU A 50 -3.66 -18.21 0.18
CA LEU A 50 -4.20 -19.49 0.61
C LEU A 50 -5.35 -19.21 1.57
N CYS A 51 -6.56 -19.67 1.23
CA CYS A 51 -7.65 -19.70 2.20
C CYS A 51 -7.18 -20.52 3.42
N PRO A 52 -7.29 -19.99 4.65
CA PRO A 52 -6.99 -20.79 5.82
C PRO A 52 -7.92 -22.01 5.85
N ASP A 53 -7.37 -23.18 6.18
CA ASP A 53 -8.16 -24.38 6.47
C ASP A 53 -9.08 -24.08 7.67
N GLU A 54 -10.38 -24.42 7.54
CA GLU A 54 -11.43 -24.19 8.55
C GLU A 54 -11.24 -25.01 9.84
#